data_AF-W4K6J4-F1
#
_entry.id   AF-W4K6J4-F1
#
_cell.length_a   1.000
_cell.length_b   1.000
_cell.length_c   1.000
_cell.angle_alpha   90.00
_cell.angle_beta   90.00
_cell.angle_gamma   90.00
#
_symmetry.space_group_name_H-M   'P 1'
#
loop_
_entity.id
_entity.type
_entity.pdbx_description
1 polymer ?
#
loop_
_entity_poly.entity_id
_entity_poly.type
_entity_poly.pdbx_seq_one_letter_code
_entity_poly.pdbx_strand_id
1 'polypeptide(L)'
;MFKPPPGTKDHDNDPVIMVLKNGNTSNLTVGCLNTIRSFVRHYFEGQPGEMSREITVLPPNSKSGPFSEPGASGSVINDAVGRICGILTGGDGATDVSDCTFVTSINLLVKRLQAFGIKANIFPLPANL
;
A
#
# COMPACT_ATOMS: atom_id res chain seq x y z
N MET A 1 1.76 -10.98 -9.27
CA MET A 1 1.07 -9.67 -9.25
C MET A 1 -0.37 -9.94 -8.85
N PHE A 2 -0.98 -9.12 -7.99
CA PHE A 2 -2.36 -9.35 -7.55
C PHE A 2 -3.32 -9.14 -8.73
N LYS A 3 -4.30 -10.03 -8.89
CA LYS A 3 -5.42 -9.78 -9.82
C LYS A 3 -6.51 -9.00 -9.06
N PRO A 4 -7.15 -8.00 -9.69
CA PRO A 4 -8.37 -7.40 -9.15
C PRO A 4 -9.37 -8.48 -8.70
N PRO A 5 -9.91 -8.39 -7.48
CA PRO A 5 -11.04 -9.21 -7.08
C PRO A 5 -12.21 -9.07 -8.07
N PRO A 6 -13.06 -10.09 -8.27
CA PRO A 6 -14.27 -9.94 -9.06
C PRO A 6 -15.15 -8.82 -8.50
N GLY A 7 -15.69 -7.98 -9.38
CA GLY A 7 -16.62 -6.91 -9.01
C GLY A 7 -15.96 -5.60 -8.53
N THR A 8 -14.63 -5.53 -8.41
CA THR A 8 -13.94 -4.27 -8.10
C THR A 8 -13.63 -3.50 -9.37
N LYS A 9 -14.26 -2.33 -9.52
CA LYS A 9 -14.10 -1.44 -10.67
C LYS A 9 -13.96 0.01 -10.22
N ASP A 10 -13.23 0.80 -10.98
CA ASP A 10 -13.16 2.25 -10.77
C ASP A 10 -14.34 2.99 -11.42
N HIS A 11 -14.25 4.32 -11.44
CA HIS A 11 -15.26 5.20 -12.02
C HIS A 11 -15.41 5.06 -13.54
N ASP A 12 -14.38 4.57 -14.24
CA ASP A 12 -14.38 4.31 -15.67
C ASP A 12 -14.81 2.86 -16.00
N ASN A 13 -15.23 2.10 -14.97
CA ASN A 13 -15.66 0.70 -15.05
C ASN A 13 -14.51 -0.26 -15.41
N ASP A 14 -13.26 0.17 -15.21
CA ASP A 14 -12.06 -0.64 -15.39
C ASP A 14 -11.77 -1.49 -14.15
N PRO A 15 -11.31 -2.75 -14.31
CA PRO A 15 -10.98 -3.60 -13.17
C PRO A 15 -9.79 -3.05 -12.36
N VAL A 16 -10.02 -2.74 -11.10
CA VAL A 16 -8.99 -2.21 -10.18
C VAL A 16 -8.90 -3.03 -8.91
N ILE A 17 -7.73 -3.02 -8.26
CA ILE A 17 -7.60 -3.56 -6.90
C ILE A 17 -7.99 -2.44 -5.92
N MET A 18 -9.24 -2.48 -5.46
CA MET A 18 -9.70 -1.60 -4.39
C MET A 18 -9.03 -1.98 -3.07
N VAL A 19 -8.46 -0.99 -2.40
CA VAL A 19 -7.79 -1.13 -1.12
C VAL A 19 -8.37 -0.20 -0.08
N LEU A 20 -8.24 -0.61 1.16
CA LEU A 20 -8.80 0.04 2.33
C LEU A 20 -7.79 0.08 3.47
N LYS A 21 -7.81 1.18 4.22
CA LYS A 21 -7.09 1.31 5.48
C LYS A 21 -7.95 1.99 6.52
N ASN A 22 -7.76 1.63 7.77
CA ASN A 22 -8.22 2.40 8.92
C ASN A 22 -6.98 2.95 9.62
N GLY A 23 -6.74 4.25 9.46
CA GLY A 23 -5.53 4.89 9.98
C GLY A 23 -5.70 5.39 11.40
N ASN A 24 -4.61 5.78 12.04
CA ASN A 24 -4.69 6.46 13.34
C ASN A 24 -5.23 7.89 13.20
N THR A 25 -4.79 8.62 12.18
CA THR A 25 -5.19 10.01 11.91
C THR A 25 -6.32 10.13 10.88
N SER A 26 -6.58 9.06 10.13
CA SER A 26 -7.66 9.01 9.14
C SER A 26 -8.69 7.97 9.56
N ASN A 27 -9.97 8.26 9.33
CA ASN A 27 -11.01 7.23 9.35
C ASN A 27 -10.74 6.15 8.27
N LEU A 28 -11.69 5.25 8.06
CA LEU A 28 -11.67 4.30 6.95
C LEU A 28 -11.56 5.04 5.60
N THR A 29 -10.45 4.87 4.88
CA THR A 29 -10.25 5.39 3.52
C THR A 29 -10.20 4.27 2.50
N VAL A 30 -10.61 4.59 1.27
CA VAL A 30 -10.66 3.66 0.12
C VAL A 30 -9.84 4.25 -1.02
N GLY A 31 -9.03 3.41 -1.67
CA GLY A 31 -8.15 3.79 -2.76
C GLY A 31 -8.02 2.70 -3.82
N CYS A 32 -7.39 3.04 -4.93
CA CYS A 32 -7.07 2.15 -6.03
C CYS A 32 -5.57 1.84 -6.01
N LEU A 33 -5.22 0.56 -5.88
CA LEU A 33 -3.84 0.14 -5.90
C LEU A 33 -3.31 0.08 -7.34
N ASN A 34 -2.27 0.85 -7.62
CA ASN A 34 -1.52 0.76 -8.86
C ASN A 34 -0.59 -0.46 -8.84
N THR A 35 -0.63 -1.25 -9.90
CA THR A 35 0.24 -2.44 -10.06
C THR A 35 1.64 -2.12 -10.57
N ILE A 36 1.91 -0.87 -10.97
CA ILE A 36 3.25 -0.40 -11.32
C ILE A 36 4.06 -0.26 -10.03
N ARG A 37 5.14 -1.03 -9.94
CA ARG A 37 6.07 -0.95 -8.81
C ARG A 37 7.04 0.20 -9.03
N SER A 38 7.04 1.18 -8.12
CA SER A 38 8.05 2.21 -8.09
C SER A 38 9.36 1.64 -7.53
N PHE A 39 10.47 2.01 -8.15
CA PHE A 39 11.81 1.69 -7.69
C PHE A 39 12.55 2.98 -7.44
N VAL A 40 12.85 3.26 -6.17
CA VAL A 40 13.77 4.33 -5.81
C VAL A 40 15.10 3.69 -5.44
N ARG A 41 16.18 4.09 -6.10
CA ARG A 41 17.54 3.70 -5.74
C ARG A 41 18.26 4.88 -5.11
N HIS A 42 18.75 4.68 -3.90
CA HIS A 42 19.61 5.64 -3.22
C HIS A 42 21.06 5.16 -3.32
N TYR A 43 21.93 6.03 -3.80
CA TYR A 43 23.36 5.77 -3.89
C TYR A 43 24.05 6.52 -2.77
N PHE A 44 24.91 5.82 -2.03
CA PHE A 44 25.75 6.38 -0.98
C PHE A 44 27.21 6.15 -1.36
N GLU A 45 28.05 7.17 -1.19
CA GLU A 45 29.47 7.07 -1.55
C GLU A 45 30.14 5.94 -0.76
N GLY A 46 30.83 5.04 -1.48
CA GLY A 46 31.51 3.90 -0.88
C GLY A 46 30.61 2.75 -0.39
N GLN A 47 29.29 2.79 -0.60
CA GLN A 47 28.38 1.72 -0.20
C GLN A 47 27.55 1.18 -1.38
N PRO A 48 27.14 -0.10 -1.34
CA PRO A 48 26.14 -0.61 -2.28
C PRO A 48 24.87 0.23 -2.20
N GLY A 49 24.33 0.64 -3.35
CA GLY A 49 23.10 1.42 -3.39
C GLY A 49 21.92 0.67 -2.77
N GLU A 50 21.08 1.39 -2.03
CA GLU A 50 19.85 0.85 -1.46
C GLU A 50 18.69 0.99 -2.45
N MET A 51 17.75 0.04 -2.43
CA MET A 51 16.60 0.01 -3.32
C MET A 51 15.31 -0.08 -2.51
N SER A 52 14.50 0.97 -2.56
CA SER A 52 13.11 0.90 -2.13
C SER A 52 12.25 0.33 -3.27
N ARG A 53 11.27 -0.51 -2.91
CA ARG A 53 10.32 -1.12 -3.84
C ARG A 53 8.91 -0.89 -3.32
N GLU A 54 8.26 0.12 -3.85
CA GLU A 54 6.95 0.56 -3.38
C GLU A 54 5.88 0.30 -4.43
N ILE A 55 4.65 0.13 -3.97
CA ILE A 55 3.45 0.18 -4.78
C ILE A 55 2.69 1.44 -4.36
N THR A 56 1.91 2.00 -5.28
CA THR A 56 1.22 3.27 -5.06
C THR A 56 -0.27 3.03 -4.91
N VAL A 57 -0.90 3.72 -3.96
CA VAL A 57 -2.36 3.82 -3.86
C VAL A 57 -2.77 5.22 -4.29
N LEU A 58 -3.76 5.29 -5.17
CA LEU A 58 -4.33 6.52 -5.68
C LEU A 58 -5.77 6.68 -5.18
N PRO A 59 -6.28 7.92 -5.01
CA PRO A 59 -7.69 8.16 -4.80
C PRO A 59 -8.55 7.51 -5.89
N PRO A 60 -9.73 6.95 -5.58
CA PRO A 60 -10.59 6.33 -6.59
C PRO A 60 -11.10 7.30 -7.66
N ASN A 61 -11.21 8.59 -7.29
CA ASN A 61 -11.57 9.69 -8.18
C ASN A 61 -11.18 11.03 -7.51
N SER A 62 -11.26 12.11 -8.28
CA SER A 62 -10.95 13.48 -7.82
C SER A 62 -11.87 14.05 -6.74
N LYS A 63 -12.95 13.36 -6.36
CA LYS A 63 -13.88 13.80 -5.31
C LYS A 63 -13.69 13.06 -3.99
N SER A 64 -12.83 12.05 -3.96
CA SER A 64 -12.66 11.17 -2.80
C SER A 64 -11.69 11.73 -1.74
N GLY A 65 -10.94 12.79 -2.08
CA GLY A 65 -9.87 13.32 -1.23
C GLY A 65 -8.64 12.41 -1.19
N PRO A 66 -7.64 12.75 -0.35
CA PRO A 66 -6.42 11.96 -0.23
C PRO A 66 -6.70 10.59 0.42
N PHE A 67 -5.96 9.57 0.00
CA PHE A 67 -6.06 8.24 0.61
C PHE A 67 -5.38 8.19 1.99
N SER A 68 -4.39 9.04 2.21
CA SER A 68 -3.63 9.11 3.46
C SER A 68 -3.30 10.54 3.86
N GLU A 69 -3.11 10.75 5.16
CA GLU A 69 -2.70 12.02 5.75
C GLU A 69 -1.48 11.81 6.65
N PRO A 70 -0.74 12.87 7.01
CA PRO A 70 0.33 12.78 7.99
C PRO A 70 -0.10 12.00 9.26
N GLY A 71 0.77 11.11 9.73
CA GLY A 71 0.47 10.21 10.85
C GLY A 71 -0.22 8.90 10.46
N ALA A 72 -0.53 8.67 9.19
CA ALA A 72 -1.01 7.39 8.67
C ALA A 72 0.10 6.33 8.46
N SER A 73 1.38 6.71 8.53
CA SER A 73 2.51 5.79 8.35
C SER A 73 2.43 4.60 9.30
N GLY A 74 2.75 3.41 8.80
CA GLY A 74 2.61 2.15 9.53
C GLY A 74 1.22 1.51 9.43
N SER A 75 0.21 2.19 8.87
CA SER A 75 -1.11 1.60 8.63
C SER A 75 -1.02 0.38 7.70
N VAL A 76 -1.74 -0.68 8.04
CA VAL A 76 -1.91 -1.85 7.17
C VAL A 76 -2.92 -1.53 6.08
N ILE A 77 -2.54 -1.80 4.83
CA ILE A 77 -3.41 -1.68 3.67
C ILE A 77 -3.92 -3.06 3.30
N ASN A 78 -5.24 -3.22 3.19
CA ASN A 78 -5.89 -4.46 2.81
C ASN A 78 -6.68 -4.26 1.52
N ASP A 79 -6.92 -5.31 0.75
CA ASP A 79 -7.89 -5.24 -0.34
C ASP A 79 -9.32 -5.56 0.12
N ALA A 80 -10.28 -5.44 -0.81
CA ALA A 80 -11.69 -5.70 -0.58
C ALA A 80 -12.02 -7.13 -0.07
N VAL A 81 -11.11 -8.10 -0.16
CA VAL A 81 -11.30 -9.47 0.33
C VAL A 81 -10.44 -9.77 1.56
N GLY A 82 -9.85 -8.75 2.20
CA GLY A 82 -9.10 -8.87 3.44
C GLY A 82 -7.66 -9.34 3.28
N ARG A 83 -7.10 -9.34 2.07
CA ARG A 83 -5.68 -9.68 1.86
C ARG A 83 -4.83 -8.45 2.15
N ILE A 84 -3.79 -8.61 2.99
CA ILE A 84 -2.82 -7.54 3.23
C ILE A 84 -2.07 -7.24 1.93
N CYS A 85 -2.10 -5.99 1.48
CA CYS A 85 -1.35 -5.50 0.33
C CYS A 85 0.05 -5.02 0.72
N GLY A 86 0.16 -4.40 1.90
CA GLY A 86 1.42 -3.86 2.42
C GLY A 86 1.22 -2.90 3.58
N ILE A 87 2.29 -2.19 3.92
CA ILE A 87 2.32 -1.19 4.98
C ILE A 87 2.60 0.18 4.37
N LEU A 88 1.79 1.18 4.74
CA LEU A 88 1.94 2.56 4.31
C LEU A 88 3.25 3.15 4.83
N THR A 89 4.08 3.68 3.95
CA THR A 89 5.37 4.31 4.29
C THR A 89 5.33 5.83 4.19
N GLY A 90 4.61 6.38 3.22
CA GLY A 90 4.46 7.82 3.06
C GLY A 90 3.40 8.18 2.04
N GLY A 91 3.28 9.47 1.78
CA GLY A 91 2.45 10.03 0.72
C GLY A 91 3.15 11.23 0.10
N ASP A 92 2.77 11.57 -1.12
CA ASP A 92 3.22 12.77 -1.83
C ASP A 92 2.10 13.24 -2.77
N GLY A 93 2.05 14.54 -3.04
CA GLY A 93 0.97 15.12 -3.84
C GLY A 93 0.89 16.62 -3.65
N ALA A 94 0.61 17.32 -4.75
CA ALA A 94 0.52 18.77 -4.75
C ALA A 94 -0.87 19.28 -4.32
N THR A 95 -1.90 18.44 -4.38
CA THR A 95 -3.31 18.80 -4.14
C THR A 95 -4.09 17.64 -3.54
N ASP A 96 -5.22 17.95 -2.88
CA ASP A 96 -6.16 16.97 -2.29
C ASP A 96 -6.76 15.98 -3.30
N VAL A 97 -6.59 16.24 -4.60
CA VAL A 97 -7.08 15.42 -5.71
C VAL A 97 -5.99 14.62 -6.41
N SER A 98 -4.72 14.96 -6.18
CA SER A 98 -3.54 14.37 -6.80
C SER A 98 -2.56 13.88 -5.74
N ASP A 99 -3.06 13.12 -4.76
CA ASP A 99 -2.26 12.46 -3.74
C ASP A 99 -1.86 11.04 -4.20
N CYS A 100 -0.63 10.66 -3.87
CA CYS A 100 -0.01 9.37 -4.12
C CYS A 100 0.45 8.81 -2.79
N THR A 101 -0.18 7.74 -2.32
CA THR A 101 0.28 7.03 -1.13
C THR A 101 1.25 5.92 -1.50
N PHE A 102 2.42 5.91 -0.86
CA PHE A 102 3.43 4.87 -1.02
C PHE A 102 3.26 3.76 0.01
N VAL A 103 3.34 2.53 -0.48
CA VAL A 103 3.14 1.32 0.32
C VAL A 103 4.28 0.36 0.06
N THR A 104 4.93 -0.10 1.13
CA THR A 104 5.85 -1.22 1.05
C THR A 104 5.06 -2.52 0.95
N SER A 105 5.20 -3.21 -0.18
CA SER A 105 4.44 -4.44 -0.46
C SER A 105 4.69 -5.54 0.57
N ILE A 106 3.63 -6.24 0.98
CA ILE A 106 3.71 -7.37 1.92
C ILE A 106 4.67 -8.47 1.43
N ASN A 107 4.72 -8.69 0.12
CA ASN A 107 5.61 -9.68 -0.50
C ASN A 107 7.08 -9.34 -0.28
N LEU A 108 7.41 -8.04 -0.21
CA LEU A 108 8.77 -7.60 0.10
C LEU A 108 9.06 -7.81 1.60
N LEU A 109 8.13 -7.39 2.46
CA LEU A 109 8.27 -7.50 3.91
C LEU A 109 8.46 -8.94 4.37
N VAL A 110 7.59 -9.86 3.93
CA VAL A 110 7.69 -11.29 4.30
C VAL A 110 9.02 -11.89 3.87
N LYS A 111 9.47 -11.60 2.63
CA LYS A 111 10.77 -12.09 2.14
C LYS A 111 11.94 -11.52 2.95
N ARG A 112 11.87 -10.24 3.32
CA ARG A 112 12.92 -9.59 4.11
C ARG A 112 12.96 -10.15 5.53
N LEU A 113 11.82 -10.27 6.20
CA LEU A 113 11.70 -10.92 7.51
C LEU A 113 12.25 -12.35 7.49
N GLN A 114 11.88 -13.14 6.47
CA GLN A 114 12.38 -14.50 6.31
C GLN A 114 13.90 -14.55 6.14
N ALA A 115 14.50 -13.61 5.41
CA ALA A 115 15.96 -13.52 5.26
C ALA A 115 16.68 -13.25 6.59
N PHE A 116 16.00 -12.66 7.58
CA PHE A 116 16.47 -12.47 8.95
C PHE A 116 16.01 -13.59 9.92
N GLY A 117 15.46 -14.70 9.40
CA GLY A 117 15.00 -15.82 10.22
C GLY A 117 13.65 -15.61 10.90
N ILE A 118 12.93 -14.52 10.59
CA ILE A 118 11.63 -14.19 11.18
C ILE A 118 10.52 -14.77 10.31
N LYS A 119 9.72 -15.69 10.90
CA LYS A 119 8.53 -16.26 10.26
C LYS A 119 7.28 -15.50 10.71
N ALA A 120 6.95 -14.40 10.02
CA ALA A 120 5.78 -13.60 10.33
C ALA A 120 4.47 -14.25 9.85
N ASN A 121 3.45 -14.26 10.71
CA ASN A 121 2.08 -14.58 10.32
C ASN A 121 1.38 -13.30 9.82
N ILE A 122 1.03 -13.28 8.53
CA ILE A 122 0.34 -12.14 7.89
C ILE A 122 -1.16 -12.41 7.64
N PHE A 123 -1.67 -13.52 8.17
CA PHE A 123 -3.08 -13.88 8.15
C PHE A 123 -3.52 -14.15 9.59
N PRO A 124 -3.76 -13.11 10.40
CA PRO A 124 -4.29 -13.31 11.74
C PRO A 124 -5.68 -13.94 11.62
N LEU A 125 -5.77 -15.22 11.94
CA LEU A 125 -7.05 -15.89 12.19
C LEU A 125 -7.62 -15.40 13.53
N PRO A 126 -8.95 -15.44 13.77
CA PRO A 126 -9.56 -15.05 15.04
C PRO A 126 -8.92 -15.72 16.27
N ALA A 127 -8.35 -16.92 16.11
CA ALA A 127 -7.60 -17.62 17.16
C ALA A 127 -6.25 -16.97 17.54
N ASN A 128 -5.82 -15.92 16.84
CA ASN A 128 -4.59 -15.17 17.09
C ASN A 128 -4.84 -13.76 17.66
N LEU A 129 -6.10 -13.43 17.98
CA LEU A 129 -6.54 -12.18 18.60
C LEU A 129 -6.97 -12.46 20.04
#